data_AF-A0A1S3K8C1-F1
#
_entry.id   AF-A0A1S3K8C1-F1
#
_cell.length_a   1.000
_cell.length_b   1.000
_cell.length_c   1.000
_cell.angle_alpha   90.00
_cell.angle_beta   90.00
_cell.angle_gamma   90.00
#
_symmetry.space_group_name_H-M   'P 1'
#
loop_
_entity.id
_entity.type
_entity.pdbx_description
1 polymer ?
#
loop_
_entity_poly.entity_id
_entity_poly.type
_entity_poly.pdbx_seq_one_letter_code
_entity_poly.pdbx_strand_id
1 'polypeptide(L)'
;MEFGKIENTSAYGMDLAWNYSGSHVAALNSLVDFSFPDGAVTQTVEMDGADNTGNETYNFTRSETSEIPGEILIPLYSLIFLLSVVGNGLVIATLVQNKRMRTVTNMFLLNLSISDLLLAVLCMPVTIIPTLLRDFIFGEVMCIMIRYLQAVSAAVSVFTLVAISLERYCAICRPLHSRSWQTLSHSYKTIAAVWSTALVIMIPIAVVHKYWTLPNGNHKCDEDWGELVDLRRAYTVFLDVVLLVLPLEVMLVAYGLIARTLWIGIKMEMQGQQELRQLGSNRDVIDDEVTTNGNTCSHKRMDFEHSAVRRSNAEKSLAAKKRVIRMLFVIVLEFFICWTPLYALYTWVDFDKASARKHLTAVCWSLIQLLSYVSACCNPITYCFMNKKFRHSFLAAFRCIRPKLPPQMKRGRDSDFGSPATECLTILTGSPFRHCTALTLTVNEYD
;
A
#
# COMPACT_ATOMS: atom_id res chain seq x y z
N MET A 1 70.19 51.92 -13.74
CA MET A 1 69.64 52.43 -12.46
C MET A 1 68.55 51.46 -12.03
N GLU A 2 68.51 51.15 -10.73
CA GLU A 2 67.41 50.54 -9.93
C GLU A 2 66.59 49.36 -10.51
N PHE A 3 66.67 48.17 -9.90
CA PHE A 3 65.89 47.70 -8.72
C PHE A 3 64.37 47.62 -8.99
N GLY A 4 63.63 46.52 -8.78
CA GLY A 4 63.98 45.15 -8.36
C GLY A 4 62.90 44.50 -7.46
N LYS A 5 62.31 43.36 -7.87
CA LYS A 5 61.52 42.31 -7.13
C LYS A 5 60.84 41.40 -8.20
N ILE A 6 60.94 40.06 -8.29
CA ILE A 6 60.93 38.94 -7.31
C ILE A 6 59.53 38.85 -6.66
N GLU A 7 58.68 37.81 -6.80
CA GLU A 7 58.81 36.33 -6.92
C GLU A 7 57.93 35.77 -8.09
N ASN A 8 58.13 34.63 -8.80
CA ASN A 8 58.20 33.19 -8.44
C ASN A 8 56.96 32.65 -7.67
N THR A 9 56.28 31.53 -7.98
CA THR A 9 56.46 30.45 -8.99
C THR A 9 55.18 29.60 -9.19
N SER A 10 54.92 29.05 -10.40
CA SER A 10 54.03 27.89 -10.71
C SER A 10 52.50 28.01 -10.42
N ALA A 11 51.56 27.33 -11.10
CA ALA A 11 51.65 26.12 -11.92
C ALA A 11 50.59 26.02 -13.06
N TYR A 12 50.91 25.17 -14.04
CA TYR A 12 50.11 24.55 -15.11
C TYR A 12 48.56 24.66 -15.15
N GLY A 13 48.05 24.97 -16.34
CA GLY A 13 46.67 24.67 -16.80
C GLY A 13 46.36 25.36 -18.12
N MET A 14 46.24 24.62 -19.24
CA MET A 14 45.85 25.20 -20.53
C MET A 14 44.32 25.22 -20.68
N ASP A 15 43.72 26.40 -20.58
CA ASP A 15 42.34 26.63 -20.99
C ASP A 15 42.23 26.61 -22.53
N LEU A 16 41.75 25.50 -23.09
CA LEU A 16 41.27 25.47 -24.48
C LEU A 16 39.80 25.88 -24.50
N ALA A 17 39.57 27.18 -24.71
CA ALA A 17 38.25 27.76 -24.86
C ALA A 17 37.51 27.21 -26.10
N TRP A 18 36.46 26.40 -25.87
CA TRP A 18 35.45 26.15 -26.90
C TRP A 18 34.45 27.30 -26.93
N ASN A 19 34.78 28.29 -27.74
CA ASN A 19 33.94 29.44 -28.01
C ASN A 19 32.82 29.01 -28.99
N TYR A 20 31.61 28.72 -28.47
CA TYR A 20 30.45 28.38 -29.30
C TYR A 20 29.33 29.43 -29.13
N SER A 21 28.81 29.91 -30.26
CA SER A 21 28.01 31.14 -30.34
C SER A 21 26.60 31.03 -29.72
N GLY A 22 26.48 31.45 -28.46
CA GLY A 22 25.81 32.70 -28.08
C GLY A 22 24.32 32.97 -28.41
N SER A 23 23.65 32.23 -29.28
CA SER A 23 22.29 32.59 -29.74
C SER A 23 21.30 31.46 -30.02
N HIS A 24 21.74 30.21 -30.23
CA HIS A 24 20.83 29.08 -30.48
C HIS A 24 20.56 28.16 -29.27
N VAL A 25 21.40 28.20 -28.23
CA VAL A 25 21.25 27.32 -27.05
C VAL A 25 20.17 27.82 -26.07
N ALA A 26 19.92 29.13 -26.02
CA ALA A 26 18.92 29.73 -25.13
C ALA A 26 17.47 29.33 -25.48
N ALA A 27 17.18 29.03 -26.75
CA ALA A 27 15.82 28.69 -27.20
C ALA A 27 15.42 27.23 -26.85
N LEU A 28 16.38 26.30 -26.81
CA LEU A 28 16.12 24.87 -26.61
C LEU A 28 15.82 24.51 -25.15
N ASN A 29 16.38 25.25 -24.18
CA ASN A 29 16.14 25.02 -22.75
C ASN A 29 14.69 25.31 -22.29
N SER A 30 13.86 25.95 -23.12
CA SER A 30 12.43 26.20 -22.83
C SER A 30 11.50 25.02 -23.16
N LEU A 31 12.00 23.92 -23.71
CA LEU A 31 11.18 22.84 -24.28
C LEU A 31 11.14 21.54 -23.46
N VAL A 32 11.88 21.46 -22.34
CA VAL A 32 11.96 20.24 -21.50
C VAL A 32 11.28 20.43 -20.13
N ASP A 33 10.78 21.62 -19.81
CA ASP A 33 10.25 21.90 -18.49
C ASP A 33 8.78 21.43 -18.34
N PHE A 34 8.55 20.38 -17.53
CA PHE A 34 7.23 20.05 -16.96
C PHE A 34 6.98 20.77 -15.62
N SER A 35 7.52 21.98 -15.47
CA SER A 35 6.96 23.00 -14.58
C SER A 35 5.96 23.81 -15.41
N PHE A 36 4.81 24.17 -14.84
CA PHE A 36 3.95 25.16 -15.52
C PHE A 36 4.72 26.48 -15.60
N PRO A 37 4.95 27.05 -16.79
CA PRO A 37 5.71 28.28 -16.92
C PRO A 37 4.83 29.47 -16.48
N ASP A 38 4.96 29.84 -15.21
CA ASP A 38 4.45 31.11 -14.69
C ASP A 38 5.33 32.25 -15.19
N GLY A 39 4.94 32.81 -16.32
CA GLY A 39 5.54 33.97 -16.93
C GLY A 39 4.79 34.33 -18.20
N ALA A 40 4.46 35.60 -18.35
CA ALA A 40 3.93 36.10 -19.62
C ALA A 40 5.04 36.00 -20.68
N VAL A 41 5.00 34.93 -21.48
CA VAL A 41 5.87 34.79 -22.66
C VAL A 41 5.30 35.66 -23.76
N THR A 42 5.76 36.92 -23.80
CA THR A 42 5.44 37.87 -24.87
C THR A 42 6.15 37.45 -26.15
N GLN A 43 5.53 36.56 -26.93
CA GLN A 43 6.11 36.09 -28.19
C GLN A 43 5.69 37.02 -29.34
N THR A 44 6.57 37.96 -29.69
CA THR A 44 6.40 38.80 -30.88
C THR A 44 6.64 37.96 -32.14
N VAL A 45 5.56 37.61 -32.84
CA VAL A 45 5.64 36.99 -34.17
C VAL A 45 5.75 38.10 -35.21
N GLU A 46 6.95 38.35 -35.71
CA GLU A 46 7.12 39.10 -36.96
C GLU A 46 6.72 38.18 -38.12
N MET A 47 5.70 38.59 -38.88
CA MET A 47 5.43 38.02 -40.20
C MET A 47 5.94 39.00 -41.26
N ASP A 48 6.82 38.55 -42.14
CA ASP A 48 7.17 39.30 -43.36
C ASP A 48 5.95 39.39 -44.28
N GLY A 49 5.26 40.52 -44.24
CA GLY A 49 4.07 40.79 -45.05
C GLY A 49 3.73 42.27 -45.02
N ALA A 50 3.92 42.95 -46.15
CA ALA A 50 3.65 44.37 -46.27
C ALA A 50 2.14 44.66 -46.40
N ASP A 51 1.51 45.16 -45.34
CA ASP A 51 0.59 46.30 -45.46
C ASP A 51 0.48 47.10 -44.15
N ASN A 52 0.15 48.39 -44.25
CA ASN A 52 0.42 49.37 -43.19
C ASN A 52 -0.85 49.82 -42.42
N THR A 53 -1.41 48.95 -41.57
CA THR A 53 -2.41 49.36 -40.56
C THR A 53 -2.39 48.48 -39.29
N GLY A 54 -2.02 49.09 -38.16
CA GLY A 54 -2.38 48.62 -36.81
C GLY A 54 -1.58 47.43 -36.25
N ASN A 55 -0.63 47.71 -35.35
CA ASN A 55 -0.04 46.68 -34.48
C ASN A 55 -1.08 46.24 -33.43
N GLU A 56 -1.96 45.32 -33.78
CA GLU A 56 -2.85 44.67 -32.81
C GLU A 56 -2.03 43.69 -31.95
N THR A 57 -1.61 44.15 -30.77
CA THR A 57 -1.00 43.29 -29.75
C THR A 57 -2.07 42.37 -29.17
N TYR A 58 -2.23 41.19 -29.77
CA TYR A 58 -3.08 40.13 -29.23
C TYR A 58 -2.48 39.61 -27.91
N ASN A 59 -2.89 40.23 -26.80
CA ASN A 59 -2.61 39.75 -25.45
C ASN A 59 -3.32 38.40 -25.23
N PHE A 60 -2.67 37.31 -25.67
CA PHE A 60 -3.07 35.97 -25.27
C PHE A 60 -2.71 35.77 -23.80
N THR A 61 -3.59 36.22 -22.92
CA THR A 61 -3.61 35.81 -21.51
C THR A 61 -3.89 34.32 -21.47
N ARG A 62 -2.81 33.52 -21.55
CA ARG A 62 -2.86 32.08 -21.32
C ARG A 62 -3.54 31.89 -19.98
N SER A 63 -4.66 31.15 -20.00
CA SER A 63 -5.48 30.86 -18.82
C SER A 63 -4.60 30.61 -17.61
N GLU A 64 -4.89 31.30 -16.51
CA GLU A 64 -4.42 30.92 -15.18
C GLU A 64 -4.58 29.41 -15.09
N THR A 65 -3.47 28.71 -14.87
CA THR A 65 -3.52 27.28 -14.65
C THR A 65 -4.27 27.10 -13.35
N SER A 66 -5.50 26.61 -13.41
CA SER A 66 -6.27 26.34 -12.21
C SER A 66 -5.45 25.37 -11.36
N GLU A 67 -4.87 25.89 -10.28
CA GLU A 67 -4.20 25.11 -9.24
C GLU A 67 -5.25 24.71 -8.20
N ILE A 68 -5.01 23.59 -7.49
CA ILE A 68 -5.81 23.29 -6.31
C ILE A 68 -5.39 24.32 -5.26
N PRO A 69 -6.30 25.15 -4.70
CA PRO A 69 -5.95 26.01 -3.59
C PRO A 69 -5.29 25.18 -2.49
N GLY A 70 -4.16 25.64 -1.94
CA GLY A 70 -3.45 24.91 -0.88
C GLY A 70 -4.38 24.54 0.29
N GLU A 71 -5.40 25.37 0.52
CA GLU A 71 -6.54 25.17 1.44
C GLU A 71 -7.25 23.81 1.29
N ILE A 72 -7.32 23.23 0.09
CA ILE A 72 -7.94 21.92 -0.18
C ILE A 72 -6.86 20.82 -0.24
N LEU A 73 -5.70 21.11 -0.82
CA LEU A 73 -4.63 20.12 -1.01
C LEU A 73 -4.01 19.67 0.32
N ILE A 74 -3.72 20.62 1.22
CA ILE A 74 -3.09 20.38 2.52
C ILE A 74 -3.94 19.46 3.42
N PRO A 75 -5.25 19.71 3.66
CA PRO A 75 -6.04 18.82 4.51
C PRO A 75 -6.25 17.43 3.91
N LEU A 76 -6.34 17.30 2.58
CA LEU A 76 -6.45 15.99 1.93
C LEU A 76 -5.19 15.14 2.12
N TYR A 77 -4.00 15.70 1.83
CA TYR A 77 -2.74 15.02 2.11
C TYR A 77 -2.55 14.71 3.60
N SER A 78 -2.90 15.65 4.48
CA SER A 78 -2.81 15.47 5.95
C SER A 78 -3.72 14.34 6.43
N LEU A 79 -4.94 14.24 5.89
CA LEU A 79 -5.88 13.16 6.21
C LEU A 79 -5.35 11.79 5.73
N ILE A 80 -4.88 11.69 4.49
CA ILE A 80 -4.32 10.43 3.94
C ILE A 80 -3.08 10.01 4.72
N PHE A 81 -2.18 10.96 5.03
CA PHE A 81 -0.99 10.73 5.85
C PHE A 81 -1.36 10.16 7.23
N LEU A 82 -2.26 10.84 7.96
CA LEU A 82 -2.69 10.39 9.30
C LEU A 82 -3.36 9.02 9.26
N LEU A 83 -4.27 8.78 8.30
CA LEU A 83 -4.95 7.50 8.15
C LEU A 83 -3.98 6.37 7.78
N SER A 84 -3.01 6.62 6.90
CA SER A 84 -1.99 5.62 6.54
C SER A 84 -1.06 5.31 7.71
N VAL A 85 -0.51 6.33 8.38
CA VAL A 85 0.43 6.15 9.48
C VAL A 85 -0.23 5.43 10.67
N VAL A 86 -1.42 5.87 11.09
CA VAL A 86 -2.17 5.25 12.20
C VAL A 86 -2.65 3.86 11.79
N GLY A 87 -3.23 3.70 10.59
CA GLY A 87 -3.77 2.44 10.10
C GLY A 87 -2.71 1.35 9.98
N ASN A 88 -1.62 1.62 9.26
CA ASN A 88 -0.55 0.63 9.05
C ASN A 88 0.26 0.39 10.33
N GLY A 89 0.47 1.42 11.17
CA GLY A 89 1.04 1.24 12.51
C GLY A 89 0.22 0.28 13.39
N LEU A 90 -1.12 0.37 13.35
CA LEU A 90 -2.01 -0.54 14.07
C LEU A 90 -2.01 -1.96 13.48
N VAL A 91 -1.88 -2.13 12.15
CA VAL A 91 -1.68 -3.45 11.52
C VAL A 91 -0.41 -4.11 12.07
N ILE A 92 0.71 -3.39 12.02
CA ILE A 92 2.02 -3.88 12.51
C ILE A 92 1.94 -4.25 13.99
N ALA A 93 1.46 -3.35 14.84
CA ALA A 93 1.33 -3.59 16.28
C ALA A 93 0.47 -4.82 16.58
N THR A 94 -0.68 -4.94 15.92
CA THR A 94 -1.61 -6.07 16.05
C THR A 94 -0.96 -7.41 15.70
N LEU A 95 -0.19 -7.46 14.60
CA LEU A 95 0.44 -8.68 14.10
C LEU A 95 1.69 -9.08 14.89
N VAL A 96 2.49 -8.11 15.34
CA VAL A 96 3.69 -8.36 16.14
C VAL A 96 3.33 -8.87 17.53
N GLN A 97 2.37 -8.22 18.21
CA GLN A 97 1.93 -8.57 19.56
C GLN A 97 1.19 -9.92 19.60
N ASN A 98 0.30 -10.18 18.64
CA ASN A 98 -0.51 -11.40 18.65
C ASN A 98 0.21 -12.58 17.97
N LYS A 99 1.03 -13.31 18.72
CA LYS A 99 1.72 -14.54 18.26
C LYS A 99 0.79 -15.55 17.56
N ARG A 100 -0.50 -15.62 17.94
CA ARG A 100 -1.49 -16.54 17.33
C ARG A 100 -1.94 -16.12 15.92
N MET A 101 -1.59 -14.91 15.47
CA MET A 101 -1.86 -14.40 14.13
C MET A 101 -0.63 -14.41 13.21
N ARG A 102 0.47 -15.09 13.59
CA ARG A 102 1.65 -15.26 12.74
C ARG A 102 1.44 -16.37 11.70
N THR A 103 0.59 -16.09 10.71
CA THR A 103 0.36 -16.94 9.53
C THR A 103 1.08 -16.38 8.31
N VAL A 104 1.31 -17.23 7.30
CA VAL A 104 1.92 -16.90 6.00
C VAL A 104 1.33 -15.60 5.42
N THR A 105 0.01 -15.54 5.21
CA THR A 105 -0.66 -14.34 4.69
C THR A 105 -0.39 -13.11 5.54
N ASN A 106 -0.44 -13.26 6.86
CA ASN A 106 -0.28 -12.12 7.76
C ASN A 106 1.16 -11.58 7.75
N MET A 107 2.16 -12.36 7.34
CA MET A 107 3.51 -11.83 7.05
C MET A 107 3.52 -10.99 5.78
N PHE A 108 2.73 -11.34 4.75
CA PHE A 108 2.56 -10.48 3.57
C PHE A 108 1.75 -9.22 3.88
N LEU A 109 0.70 -9.30 4.73
CA LEU A 109 -0.03 -8.10 5.18
C LEU A 109 0.88 -7.17 6.00
N LEU A 110 1.77 -7.74 6.83
CA LEU A 110 2.80 -7.00 7.54
C LEU A 110 3.78 -6.31 6.56
N ASN A 111 4.22 -7.01 5.52
CA ASN A 111 5.09 -6.44 4.49
C ASN A 111 4.43 -5.27 3.74
N LEU A 112 3.16 -5.39 3.40
CA LEU A 112 2.39 -4.32 2.74
C LEU A 112 2.33 -3.08 3.64
N SER A 113 1.98 -3.23 4.92
CA SER A 113 1.97 -2.11 5.87
C SER A 113 3.35 -1.49 6.14
N ILE A 114 4.45 -2.22 5.96
CA ILE A 114 5.81 -1.65 6.02
C ILE A 114 6.07 -0.80 4.77
N SER A 115 5.69 -1.28 3.59
CA SER A 115 5.79 -0.53 2.32
C SER A 115 4.96 0.76 2.38
N ASP A 116 3.70 0.66 2.79
CA ASP A 116 2.77 1.79 2.87
C ASP A 116 3.21 2.86 3.89
N LEU A 117 3.87 2.45 5.00
CA LEU A 117 4.49 3.40 5.93
C LEU A 117 5.72 4.11 5.34
N LEU A 118 6.53 3.41 4.53
CA LEU A 118 7.68 4.01 3.85
C LEU A 118 7.20 5.07 2.84
N LEU A 119 6.13 4.78 2.09
CA LEU A 119 5.46 5.75 1.22
C LEU A 119 4.90 6.95 2.02
N ALA A 120 4.17 6.69 3.10
CA ALA A 120 3.51 7.74 3.88
C ALA A 120 4.48 8.64 4.64
N VAL A 121 5.46 8.07 5.35
CA VAL A 121 6.35 8.83 6.23
C VAL A 121 7.45 9.56 5.46
N LEU A 122 8.01 8.95 4.41
CA LEU A 122 9.14 9.53 3.67
C LEU A 122 8.69 10.28 2.40
N CYS A 123 7.76 9.71 1.63
CA CYS A 123 7.48 10.21 0.29
C CYS A 123 6.41 11.32 0.25
N MET A 124 5.32 11.17 1.02
CA MET A 124 4.23 12.16 1.01
C MET A 124 4.67 13.58 1.44
N PRO A 125 5.42 13.78 2.55
CA PRO A 125 5.82 15.14 2.98
C PRO A 125 6.78 15.82 2.00
N VAL A 126 7.75 15.06 1.47
CA VAL A 126 8.73 15.56 0.48
C VAL A 126 8.10 15.77 -0.89
N THR A 127 6.95 15.16 -1.17
CA THR A 127 6.18 15.42 -2.41
C THR A 127 5.32 16.68 -2.30
N ILE A 128 4.60 16.89 -1.19
CA ILE A 128 3.70 18.05 -1.07
C ILE A 128 4.45 19.38 -0.88
N ILE A 129 5.54 19.42 -0.11
CA ILE A 129 6.23 20.68 0.22
C ILE A 129 6.72 21.42 -1.06
N PRO A 130 7.38 20.77 -2.03
CA PRO A 130 7.80 21.42 -3.28
C PRO A 130 6.62 21.79 -4.18
N THR A 131 5.50 21.07 -4.11
CA THR A 131 4.25 21.44 -4.82
C THR A 131 3.67 22.74 -4.28
N LEU A 132 3.76 22.99 -2.98
CA LEU A 132 3.24 24.21 -2.35
C LEU A 132 4.21 25.40 -2.45
N LEU A 133 5.52 25.16 -2.32
CA LEU A 133 6.55 26.21 -2.37
C LEU A 133 7.00 26.55 -3.80
N ARG A 134 6.68 25.70 -4.79
CA ARG A 134 7.24 25.72 -6.15
C ARG A 134 8.79 25.70 -6.16
N ASP A 135 9.38 25.04 -5.16
CA ASP A 135 10.83 24.93 -4.94
C ASP A 135 11.18 23.63 -4.19
N PHE A 136 12.13 22.85 -4.71
CA PHE A 136 12.63 21.61 -4.09
C PHE A 136 13.75 21.88 -3.09
N ILE A 137 13.38 22.38 -1.90
CA ILE A 137 14.32 22.81 -0.85
C ILE A 137 15.17 21.70 -0.18
N PHE A 138 14.96 20.42 -0.51
CA PHE A 138 15.59 19.29 0.20
C PHE A 138 16.97 18.84 -0.33
N GLY A 139 17.44 19.44 -1.42
CA GLY A 139 18.75 19.13 -2.02
C GLY A 139 18.82 17.79 -2.78
N GLU A 140 19.96 17.59 -3.45
CA GLU A 140 20.18 16.50 -4.41
C GLU A 140 19.95 15.09 -3.84
N VAL A 141 20.52 14.80 -2.67
CA VAL A 141 20.42 13.46 -2.04
C VAL A 141 18.95 13.08 -1.78
N MET A 142 18.14 14.03 -1.31
CA MET A 142 16.73 13.77 -1.01
C MET A 142 15.88 13.66 -2.29
N CYS A 143 16.23 14.41 -3.35
CA CYS A 143 15.60 14.27 -4.67
C CYS A 143 15.71 12.83 -5.19
N ILE A 144 16.95 12.31 -5.26
CA ILE A 144 17.22 10.96 -5.78
C ILE A 144 16.62 9.90 -4.85
N MET A 145 16.88 9.99 -3.54
CA MET A 145 16.48 8.97 -2.58
C MET A 145 14.97 8.81 -2.49
N ILE A 146 14.20 9.91 -2.41
CA ILE A 146 12.75 9.82 -2.21
C ILE A 146 12.02 9.34 -3.46
N ARG A 147 12.45 9.77 -4.65
CA ARG A 147 11.88 9.31 -5.93
C ARG A 147 12.12 7.81 -6.13
N TYR A 148 13.33 7.34 -5.83
CA TYR A 148 13.66 5.92 -5.84
C TYR A 148 12.84 5.13 -4.79
N LEU A 149 12.79 5.58 -3.53
CA LEU A 149 12.06 4.90 -2.47
C LEU A 149 10.54 4.86 -2.71
N GLN A 150 9.97 5.91 -3.29
CA GLN A 150 8.56 5.94 -3.73
C GLN A 150 8.27 4.86 -4.77
N ALA A 151 9.13 4.73 -5.79
CA ALA A 151 8.98 3.73 -6.84
C ALA A 151 9.19 2.30 -6.29
N VAL A 152 10.21 2.09 -5.46
CA VAL A 152 10.46 0.79 -4.78
C VAL A 152 9.26 0.40 -3.91
N SER A 153 8.68 1.32 -3.15
CA SER A 153 7.48 1.06 -2.36
C SER A 153 6.31 0.58 -3.21
N ALA A 154 6.03 1.27 -4.32
CA ALA A 154 4.97 0.89 -5.25
C ALA A 154 5.16 -0.54 -5.76
N ALA A 155 6.37 -0.88 -6.22
CA ALA A 155 6.71 -2.20 -6.73
C ALA A 155 6.65 -3.29 -5.64
N VAL A 156 7.15 -3.04 -4.43
CA VAL A 156 7.02 -3.95 -3.29
C VAL A 156 5.55 -4.25 -2.98
N SER A 157 4.68 -3.23 -3.03
CA SER A 157 3.25 -3.40 -2.79
C SER A 157 2.59 -4.25 -3.89
N VAL A 158 2.85 -3.95 -5.18
CA VAL A 158 2.38 -4.77 -6.32
C VAL A 158 2.79 -6.24 -6.18
N PHE A 159 4.08 -6.52 -6.02
CA PHE A 159 4.59 -7.89 -5.97
C PHE A 159 4.12 -8.63 -4.69
N THR A 160 3.86 -7.90 -3.60
CA THR A 160 3.23 -8.46 -2.40
C THR A 160 1.77 -8.87 -2.66
N LEU A 161 1.00 -8.09 -3.43
CA LEU A 161 -0.37 -8.46 -3.81
C LEU A 161 -0.41 -9.69 -4.74
N VAL A 162 0.54 -9.81 -5.68
CA VAL A 162 0.73 -11.02 -6.48
C VAL A 162 1.06 -12.22 -5.58
N ALA A 163 1.99 -12.07 -4.63
CA ALA A 163 2.35 -13.13 -3.68
C ALA A 163 1.16 -13.58 -2.81
N ILE A 164 0.35 -12.64 -2.31
CA ILE A 164 -0.89 -12.93 -1.56
C ILE A 164 -1.89 -13.70 -2.42
N SER A 165 -2.04 -13.32 -3.69
CA SER A 165 -3.00 -13.95 -4.61
C SER A 165 -2.58 -15.38 -4.97
N LEU A 166 -1.28 -15.61 -5.22
CA LEU A 166 -0.71 -16.93 -5.45
C LEU A 166 -0.73 -17.81 -4.20
N GLU A 167 -0.47 -17.25 -3.02
CA GLU A 167 -0.62 -17.92 -1.73
C GLU A 167 -2.05 -18.46 -1.58
N ARG A 168 -3.05 -17.62 -1.84
CA ARG A 168 -4.46 -18.02 -1.76
C ARG A 168 -4.84 -19.08 -2.78
N TYR A 169 -4.35 -18.97 -4.01
CA TYR A 169 -4.55 -19.98 -5.04
C TYR A 169 -4.01 -21.34 -4.57
N CYS A 170 -2.78 -21.39 -4.06
CA CYS A 170 -2.20 -22.63 -3.52
C CYS A 170 -3.01 -23.20 -2.34
N ALA A 171 -3.36 -22.35 -1.36
CA ALA A 171 -4.11 -22.77 -0.16
C ALA A 171 -5.49 -23.37 -0.47
N ILE A 172 -6.17 -22.87 -1.51
CA ILE A 172 -7.56 -23.23 -1.82
C ILE A 172 -7.62 -24.29 -2.92
N CYS A 173 -6.87 -24.12 -4.00
CA CYS A 173 -6.95 -24.97 -5.19
C CYS A 173 -6.01 -26.17 -5.15
N ARG A 174 -4.96 -26.15 -4.30
CA ARG A 174 -3.97 -27.24 -4.17
C ARG A 174 -3.69 -27.62 -2.69
N PRO A 175 -4.71 -27.88 -1.86
CA PRO A 175 -4.57 -27.94 -0.41
C PRO A 175 -3.56 -28.97 0.11
N LEU A 176 -3.42 -30.13 -0.55
CA LEU A 176 -2.47 -31.18 -0.15
C LEU A 176 -1.01 -30.76 -0.37
N HIS A 177 -0.69 -30.14 -1.51
CA HIS A 177 0.64 -29.61 -1.79
C HIS A 177 0.92 -28.33 -0.99
N SER A 178 -0.11 -27.52 -0.75
CA SER A 178 -0.01 -26.30 0.06
C SER A 178 0.50 -26.56 1.47
N ARG A 179 0.16 -27.72 2.06
CA ARG A 179 0.60 -28.10 3.41
C ARG A 179 2.11 -28.32 3.54
N SER A 180 2.82 -28.67 2.46
CA SER A 180 4.30 -28.74 2.45
C SER A 180 4.95 -27.45 1.95
N TRP A 181 4.30 -26.71 1.03
CA TRP A 181 4.86 -25.49 0.43
C TRP A 181 4.64 -24.21 1.25
N GLN A 182 3.56 -24.07 2.02
CA GLN A 182 3.24 -22.82 2.75
C GLN A 182 3.88 -22.76 4.14
N THR A 183 5.21 -22.73 4.19
CA THR A 183 5.96 -22.49 5.45
C THR A 183 6.21 -20.99 5.68
N LEU A 184 6.37 -20.60 6.94
CA LEU A 184 6.80 -19.23 7.28
C LEU A 184 8.19 -18.93 6.67
N SER A 185 9.10 -19.91 6.63
CA SER A 185 10.41 -19.79 6.01
C SER A 185 10.33 -19.47 4.51
N HIS A 186 9.39 -20.07 3.78
CA HIS A 186 9.14 -19.70 2.39
C HIS A 186 8.54 -18.30 2.26
N SER A 187 7.68 -17.89 3.20
CA SER A 187 7.11 -16.53 3.22
C SER A 187 8.20 -15.47 3.32
N TYR A 188 9.17 -15.65 4.23
CA TYR A 188 10.31 -14.75 4.36
C TYR A 188 11.22 -14.74 3.13
N LYS A 189 11.44 -15.90 2.48
CA LYS A 189 12.17 -15.96 1.21
C LYS A 189 11.44 -15.20 0.09
N THR A 190 10.11 -15.33 -0.01
CA THR A 190 9.30 -14.57 -0.98
C THR A 190 9.38 -13.06 -0.70
N ILE A 191 9.28 -12.63 0.57
CA ILE A 191 9.43 -11.21 0.93
C ILE A 191 10.82 -10.69 0.54
N ALA A 192 11.89 -11.42 0.86
CA ALA A 192 13.25 -11.03 0.46
C ALA A 192 13.38 -10.91 -1.07
N ALA A 193 12.85 -11.88 -1.83
CA ALA A 193 12.84 -11.83 -3.29
C ALA A 193 12.04 -10.63 -3.84
N VAL A 194 10.90 -10.29 -3.23
CA VAL A 194 10.09 -9.11 -3.59
C VAL A 194 10.89 -7.82 -3.42
N TRP A 195 11.54 -7.64 -2.26
CA TRP A 195 12.38 -6.45 -2.01
C TRP A 195 13.58 -6.39 -2.94
N SER A 196 14.33 -7.48 -3.13
CA SER A 196 15.47 -7.51 -4.06
C SER A 196 15.04 -7.19 -5.50
N THR A 197 13.91 -7.72 -5.96
CA THR A 197 13.40 -7.48 -7.32
C THR A 197 12.96 -6.03 -7.49
N ALA A 198 12.20 -5.48 -6.53
CA ALA A 198 11.75 -4.08 -6.56
C ALA A 198 12.91 -3.09 -6.51
N LEU A 199 13.92 -3.32 -5.65
CA LEU A 199 15.13 -2.50 -5.58
C LEU A 199 15.87 -2.51 -6.93
N VAL A 200 16.14 -3.69 -7.50
CA VAL A 200 16.89 -3.80 -8.76
C VAL A 200 16.15 -3.18 -9.94
N ILE A 201 14.84 -3.42 -10.08
CA ILE A 201 14.03 -2.89 -11.18
C ILE A 201 13.98 -1.36 -11.16
N MET A 202 14.03 -0.74 -9.98
CA MET A 202 13.93 0.71 -9.82
C MET A 202 15.27 1.45 -9.88
N ILE A 203 16.41 0.76 -10.04
CA ILE A 203 17.73 1.40 -10.14
C ILE A 203 17.76 2.56 -11.17
N PRO A 204 17.16 2.45 -12.38
CA PRO A 204 17.17 3.54 -13.35
C PRO A 204 16.56 4.84 -12.81
N ILE A 205 15.49 4.78 -12.00
CA ILE A 205 14.87 5.96 -11.36
C ILE A 205 15.89 6.76 -10.54
N ALA A 206 16.79 6.07 -9.81
CA ALA A 206 17.84 6.71 -9.03
C ALA A 206 18.98 7.31 -9.88
N VAL A 207 19.16 6.83 -11.12
CA VAL A 207 20.21 7.32 -12.04
C VAL A 207 19.74 8.54 -12.83
N VAL A 208 18.49 8.54 -13.29
CA VAL A 208 17.91 9.59 -14.16
C VAL A 208 17.36 10.78 -13.39
N HIS A 209 17.01 10.64 -12.11
CA HIS A 209 16.58 11.81 -11.31
C HIS A 209 17.75 12.75 -11.05
N LYS A 210 17.54 14.05 -11.33
CA LYS A 210 18.53 15.11 -11.18
C LYS A 210 17.95 16.31 -10.44
N TYR A 211 18.83 16.99 -9.73
CA TYR A 211 18.57 18.23 -9.02
C TYR A 211 19.15 19.40 -9.81
N TRP A 212 18.32 20.39 -10.11
CA TRP A 212 18.68 21.55 -10.93
C TRP A 212 18.33 22.85 -10.23
N THR A 213 19.18 23.87 -10.35
CA THR A 213 18.82 25.25 -9.99
C THR A 213 18.29 25.97 -11.23
N LEU A 214 17.08 26.51 -11.12
CA LEU A 214 16.38 27.27 -12.14
C LEU A 214 16.92 28.72 -12.20
N PRO A 215 16.76 29.45 -13.32
CA PRO A 215 17.24 30.83 -13.45
C PRO A 215 16.65 31.84 -12.46
N ASN A 216 15.50 31.52 -11.86
CA ASN A 216 14.86 32.33 -10.81
C ASN A 216 15.41 32.04 -9.39
N GLY A 217 16.35 31.10 -9.24
CA GLY A 217 16.93 30.68 -7.96
C GLY A 217 16.21 29.53 -7.26
N ASN A 218 15.05 29.08 -7.76
CA ASN A 218 14.35 27.90 -7.24
C ASN A 218 15.04 26.61 -7.70
N HIS A 219 14.66 25.49 -7.12
CA HIS A 219 15.24 24.17 -7.38
C HIS A 219 14.19 23.19 -7.89
N LYS A 220 14.59 22.34 -8.83
CA LYS A 220 13.74 21.28 -9.41
C LYS A 220 14.37 19.91 -9.19
N CYS A 221 13.51 18.94 -8.88
CA CYS A 221 13.84 17.51 -8.87
C CYS A 221 13.00 16.81 -9.95
N ASP A 222 13.64 16.38 -11.04
CA ASP A 222 12.97 15.84 -12.23
C ASP A 222 13.84 14.77 -12.93
N GLU A 223 13.24 14.04 -13.88
CA GLU A 223 13.92 13.01 -14.67
C GLU A 223 14.65 13.59 -15.88
N ASP A 224 15.98 13.52 -15.86
CA ASP A 224 16.83 13.77 -17.02
C ASP A 224 17.26 12.44 -17.68
N TRP A 225 16.80 12.25 -18.91
CA TRP A 225 17.17 11.13 -19.78
C TRP A 225 18.10 11.57 -20.92
N GLY A 226 18.48 12.85 -20.97
CA GLY A 226 19.24 13.44 -22.08
C GLY A 226 18.59 13.16 -23.44
N GLU A 227 19.41 12.72 -24.39
CA GLU A 227 18.97 12.34 -25.74
C GLU A 227 18.31 10.94 -25.82
N LEU A 228 18.29 10.17 -24.71
CA LEU A 228 17.83 8.77 -24.67
C LEU A 228 16.29 8.64 -24.56
N VAL A 229 15.55 9.40 -25.37
CA VAL A 229 14.08 9.48 -25.33
C VAL A 229 13.40 8.13 -25.58
N ASP A 230 13.95 7.31 -26.48
CA ASP A 230 13.40 5.97 -26.74
C ASP A 230 13.67 4.99 -25.60
N LEU A 231 14.78 5.15 -24.86
CA LEU A 231 15.04 4.36 -23.66
C LEU A 231 14.07 4.73 -22.52
N ARG A 232 13.77 6.03 -22.34
CA ARG A 232 12.73 6.51 -21.42
C ARG A 232 11.40 5.82 -21.71
N ARG A 233 10.91 5.91 -22.95
CA ARG A 233 9.65 5.28 -23.38
C ARG A 233 9.67 3.76 -23.20
N ALA A 234 10.76 3.10 -23.57
CA ALA A 234 10.91 1.65 -23.38
C ALA A 234 10.89 1.25 -21.90
N TYR A 235 11.51 2.04 -21.02
CA TYR A 235 11.48 1.83 -19.58
C TYR A 235 10.09 2.08 -18.98
N THR A 236 9.40 3.14 -19.37
CA THR A 236 8.01 3.41 -18.96
C THR A 236 7.07 2.28 -19.37
N VAL A 237 7.14 1.80 -20.62
CA VAL A 237 6.36 0.63 -21.07
C VAL A 237 6.76 -0.65 -20.32
N PHE A 238 8.04 -0.84 -20.02
CA PHE A 238 8.52 -1.98 -19.22
C PHE A 238 7.94 -1.94 -17.78
N LEU A 239 7.91 -0.77 -17.14
CA LEU A 239 7.28 -0.60 -15.82
C LEU A 239 5.77 -0.87 -15.89
N ASP A 240 5.06 -0.36 -16.89
CA ASP A 240 3.63 -0.67 -17.09
C ASP A 240 3.40 -2.18 -17.26
N VAL A 241 4.22 -2.87 -18.06
CA VAL A 241 4.09 -4.32 -18.23
C VAL A 241 4.36 -5.08 -16.93
N VAL A 242 5.39 -4.71 -16.17
CA VAL A 242 5.84 -5.45 -14.98
C VAL A 242 5.04 -5.11 -13.72
N LEU A 243 4.51 -3.89 -13.59
CA LEU A 243 3.84 -3.39 -12.37
C LEU A 243 2.33 -3.26 -12.51
N LEU A 244 1.81 -3.12 -13.73
CA LEU A 244 0.39 -3.04 -14.01
C LEU A 244 -0.13 -4.31 -14.72
N VAL A 245 0.33 -4.59 -15.94
CA VAL A 245 -0.28 -5.64 -16.80
C VAL A 245 -0.05 -7.06 -16.27
N LEU A 246 1.21 -7.49 -16.12
CA LEU A 246 1.52 -8.86 -15.67
C LEU A 246 0.95 -9.16 -14.26
N PRO A 247 1.06 -8.26 -13.26
CA PRO A 247 0.43 -8.44 -11.96
C PRO A 247 -1.09 -8.58 -12.05
N LEU A 248 -1.75 -7.76 -12.87
CA LEU A 248 -3.20 -7.82 -13.06
C LEU A 248 -3.61 -9.18 -13.65
N GLU A 249 -2.97 -9.62 -14.74
CA GLU A 249 -3.24 -10.92 -15.37
C GLU A 249 -3.04 -12.11 -14.41
N VAL A 250 -1.91 -12.15 -13.68
CA VAL A 250 -1.64 -13.21 -12.70
C VAL A 250 -2.71 -13.23 -11.61
N MET A 251 -3.15 -12.06 -11.14
CA MET A 251 -4.19 -11.96 -10.11
C MET A 251 -5.58 -12.33 -10.65
N LEU A 252 -5.96 -11.87 -11.85
CA LEU A 252 -7.23 -12.23 -12.50
C LEU A 252 -7.34 -13.74 -12.70
N VAL A 253 -6.30 -14.38 -13.22
CA VAL A 253 -6.25 -15.85 -13.38
C VAL A 253 -6.33 -16.55 -12.02
N ALA A 254 -5.55 -16.12 -11.02
CA ALA A 254 -5.57 -16.71 -9.69
C ALA A 254 -6.96 -16.63 -9.03
N TYR A 255 -7.59 -15.45 -9.02
CA TYR A 255 -8.93 -15.26 -8.44
C TYR A 255 -10.03 -15.97 -9.25
N GLY A 256 -9.93 -16.02 -10.58
CA GLY A 256 -10.84 -16.79 -11.44
C GLY A 256 -10.80 -18.30 -11.12
N LEU A 257 -9.60 -18.87 -10.95
CA LEU A 257 -9.43 -20.27 -10.55
C LEU A 257 -9.92 -20.55 -9.12
N ILE A 258 -9.69 -19.62 -8.18
CA ILE A 258 -10.24 -19.70 -6.81
C ILE A 258 -11.78 -19.68 -6.84
N ALA A 259 -12.38 -18.76 -7.59
CA ALA A 259 -13.83 -18.63 -7.72
C ALA A 259 -14.46 -19.90 -8.32
N ARG A 260 -13.88 -20.42 -9.40
CA ARG A 260 -14.30 -21.70 -10.02
C ARG A 260 -14.22 -22.87 -9.04
N THR A 261 -13.10 -23.00 -8.32
CA THR A 261 -12.89 -24.09 -7.35
C THR A 261 -13.92 -24.03 -6.22
N LEU A 262 -14.19 -22.84 -5.68
CA LEU A 262 -15.23 -22.65 -4.67
C LEU A 262 -16.63 -22.96 -5.21
N TRP A 263 -16.96 -22.52 -6.43
CA TRP A 263 -18.27 -22.76 -7.05
C TRP A 263 -18.54 -24.26 -7.22
N ILE A 264 -17.55 -25.01 -7.71
CA ILE A 264 -17.63 -26.47 -7.85
C ILE A 264 -17.80 -27.13 -6.47
N GLY A 265 -17.02 -26.72 -5.47
CA GLY A 265 -17.14 -27.26 -4.10
C GLY A 265 -18.51 -27.04 -3.48
N ILE A 266 -19.10 -25.84 -3.64
CA ILE A 266 -20.46 -25.53 -3.21
C ILE A 266 -21.48 -26.43 -3.91
N LYS A 267 -21.36 -26.59 -5.24
CA LYS A 267 -22.29 -27.40 -6.03
C LYS A 267 -22.26 -28.87 -5.59
N MET A 268 -21.06 -29.43 -5.38
CA MET A 268 -20.90 -30.79 -4.86
C MET A 268 -21.48 -30.96 -3.45
N GLU A 269 -21.27 -29.99 -2.55
CA GLU A 269 -21.84 -30.02 -1.20
C GLU A 269 -23.38 -29.94 -1.22
N MET A 270 -23.96 -29.11 -2.11
CA MET A 270 -25.41 -29.05 -2.32
C MET A 270 -25.98 -30.37 -2.86
N GLN A 271 -25.30 -31.01 -3.82
CA GLN A 271 -25.75 -32.28 -4.41
C GLN A 271 -25.69 -33.44 -3.39
N GLY A 272 -24.57 -33.60 -2.67
CA GLY A 272 -24.46 -34.63 -1.63
C GLY A 272 -25.46 -34.44 -0.47
N GLN A 273 -25.83 -33.19 -0.17
CA GLN A 273 -26.91 -32.90 0.79
C GLN A 273 -28.31 -33.28 0.27
N GLN A 274 -28.57 -33.25 -1.04
CA GLN A 274 -29.84 -33.70 -1.63
C GLN A 274 -29.94 -35.23 -1.57
N GLU A 275 -28.88 -35.94 -1.93
CA GLU A 275 -28.82 -37.42 -1.85
C GLU A 275 -29.01 -37.92 -0.42
N LEU A 276 -28.32 -37.32 0.57
CA LEU A 276 -28.49 -37.65 1.98
C LEU A 276 -29.91 -37.37 2.50
N ARG A 277 -30.59 -36.33 2.00
CA ARG A 277 -32.00 -36.06 2.35
C ARG A 277 -32.96 -37.08 1.76
N GLN A 278 -32.74 -37.54 0.54
CA GLN A 278 -33.54 -38.60 -0.08
C GLN A 278 -33.33 -39.95 0.62
N LEU A 279 -32.07 -40.29 0.96
CA LEU A 279 -31.74 -41.49 1.73
C LEU A 279 -32.33 -41.48 3.15
N GLY A 280 -32.36 -40.33 3.81
CA GLY A 280 -33.07 -40.14 5.08
C GLY A 280 -34.57 -40.37 4.93
N SER A 281 -35.21 -39.63 4.01
CA SER A 281 -36.66 -39.73 3.76
C SER A 281 -37.11 -41.15 3.39
N ASN A 282 -36.33 -41.89 2.60
CA ASN A 282 -36.65 -43.28 2.27
C ASN A 282 -36.47 -44.23 3.45
N ARG A 283 -35.57 -43.93 4.41
CA ARG A 283 -35.43 -44.71 5.64
C ARG A 283 -36.55 -44.43 6.63
N ASP A 284 -36.91 -43.17 6.83
CA ASP A 284 -37.99 -42.79 7.74
C ASP A 284 -39.33 -43.46 7.31
N VAL A 285 -39.59 -43.55 5.99
CA VAL A 285 -40.73 -44.30 5.43
C VAL A 285 -40.65 -45.82 5.71
N ILE A 286 -39.47 -46.43 5.69
CA ILE A 286 -39.29 -47.87 5.96
C ILE A 286 -39.36 -48.16 7.48
N ASP A 287 -38.86 -47.25 8.32
CA ASP A 287 -38.91 -47.40 9.77
C ASP A 287 -40.34 -47.25 10.33
N ASP A 288 -41.17 -46.36 9.76
CA ASP A 288 -42.61 -46.28 10.07
C ASP A 288 -43.35 -47.59 9.72
N GLU A 289 -42.88 -48.34 8.72
CA GLU A 289 -43.46 -49.64 8.32
C GLU A 289 -43.00 -50.82 9.21
N VAL A 290 -41.89 -50.67 9.94
CA VAL A 290 -41.25 -51.73 10.74
C VAL A 290 -41.46 -51.59 12.25
N THR A 291 -41.86 -50.41 12.76
CA THR A 291 -41.93 -50.14 14.21
C THR A 291 -43.21 -50.66 14.89
N THR A 292 -43.42 -51.99 14.90
CA THR A 292 -44.48 -52.64 15.71
C THR A 292 -43.99 -53.37 16.96
N ASN A 293 -42.68 -53.40 17.26
CA ASN A 293 -42.18 -53.96 18.53
C ASN A 293 -40.88 -53.31 19.06
N GLY A 294 -40.99 -52.71 20.26
CA GLY A 294 -39.99 -52.77 21.34
C GLY A 294 -38.53 -52.30 21.12
N ASN A 295 -38.20 -51.16 21.73
CA ASN A 295 -36.89 -50.89 22.36
C ASN A 295 -35.61 -50.83 21.48
N THR A 296 -35.45 -49.83 20.61
CA THR A 296 -34.10 -49.35 20.17
C THR A 296 -34.08 -47.85 19.78
N CYS A 297 -34.42 -46.94 20.70
CA CYS A 297 -34.39 -45.48 20.42
C CYS A 297 -33.40 -44.73 21.33
N SER A 298 -32.13 -44.68 20.93
CA SER A 298 -31.14 -43.75 21.50
C SER A 298 -29.96 -43.48 20.54
N HIS A 299 -29.45 -44.53 19.87
CA HIS A 299 -28.31 -44.40 18.93
C HIS A 299 -28.60 -43.49 17.72
N LYS A 300 -29.78 -43.64 17.09
CA LYS A 300 -30.19 -42.90 15.88
C LYS A 300 -30.16 -41.37 16.04
N ARG A 301 -30.48 -40.86 17.24
CA ARG A 301 -30.52 -39.42 17.51
C ARG A 301 -29.12 -38.80 17.48
N MET A 302 -28.12 -39.49 18.02
CA MET A 302 -26.72 -39.04 17.99
C MET A 302 -26.19 -38.93 16.56
N ASP A 303 -26.46 -39.89 15.67
CA ASP A 303 -25.92 -39.88 14.30
C ASP A 303 -26.48 -38.71 13.46
N PHE A 304 -27.76 -38.37 13.67
CA PHE A 304 -28.39 -37.21 13.03
C PHE A 304 -27.81 -35.89 13.57
N GLU A 305 -27.66 -35.76 14.89
CA GLU A 305 -27.03 -34.58 15.50
C GLU A 305 -25.57 -34.42 15.05
N HIS A 306 -24.79 -35.51 15.01
CA HIS A 306 -23.39 -35.48 14.57
C HIS A 306 -23.28 -35.02 13.11
N SER A 307 -24.20 -35.46 12.25
CA SER A 307 -24.29 -35.06 10.84
C SER A 307 -24.68 -33.59 10.68
N ALA A 308 -25.67 -33.11 11.44
CA ALA A 308 -26.10 -31.71 11.46
C ALA A 308 -25.01 -30.76 11.98
N VAL A 309 -24.27 -31.16 13.02
CA VAL A 309 -23.12 -30.41 13.56
C VAL A 309 -21.99 -30.34 12.53
N ARG A 310 -21.66 -31.45 11.85
CA ARG A 310 -20.66 -31.49 10.78
C ARG A 310 -21.00 -30.52 9.65
N ARG A 311 -22.27 -30.52 9.22
CA ARG A 311 -22.83 -29.59 8.21
C ARG A 311 -22.70 -28.13 8.64
N SER A 312 -23.15 -27.78 9.85
CA SER A 312 -23.07 -26.41 10.37
C SER A 312 -21.61 -25.90 10.38
N ASN A 313 -20.65 -26.76 10.73
CA ASN A 313 -19.24 -26.43 10.75
C ASN A 313 -18.62 -26.27 9.34
N ALA A 314 -19.04 -27.08 8.37
CA ALA A 314 -18.61 -26.95 6.97
C ALA A 314 -19.12 -25.63 6.34
N GLU A 315 -20.43 -25.35 6.47
CA GLU A 315 -21.07 -24.12 5.97
C GLU A 315 -20.41 -22.86 6.58
N LYS A 316 -20.16 -22.86 7.90
CA LYS A 316 -19.44 -21.77 8.60
C LYS A 316 -17.99 -21.61 8.10
N SER A 317 -17.27 -22.70 7.87
CA SER A 317 -15.90 -22.70 7.35
C SER A 317 -15.82 -22.14 5.92
N LEU A 318 -16.74 -22.55 5.05
CA LEU A 318 -16.86 -22.06 3.68
C LEU A 318 -17.22 -20.57 3.63
N ALA A 319 -18.18 -20.12 4.44
CA ALA A 319 -18.53 -18.71 4.57
C ALA A 319 -17.35 -17.85 5.03
N ALA A 320 -16.54 -18.36 5.97
CA ALA A 320 -15.31 -17.69 6.42
C ALA A 320 -14.27 -17.60 5.28
N LYS A 321 -14.06 -18.68 4.51
CA LYS A 321 -13.16 -18.68 3.33
C LYS A 321 -13.60 -17.66 2.28
N LYS A 322 -14.88 -17.67 1.88
CA LYS A 322 -15.46 -16.68 0.94
C LYS A 322 -15.22 -15.24 1.39
N ARG A 323 -15.40 -14.94 2.69
CA ARG A 323 -15.18 -13.60 3.24
C ARG A 323 -13.73 -13.14 3.12
N VAL A 324 -12.76 -14.02 3.37
CA VAL A 324 -11.33 -13.71 3.23
C VAL A 324 -10.96 -13.48 1.75
N ILE A 325 -11.50 -14.26 0.83
CA ILE A 325 -11.21 -14.10 -0.61
C ILE A 325 -11.81 -12.81 -1.14
N ARG A 326 -13.06 -12.49 -0.74
CA ARG A 326 -13.69 -11.21 -1.07
C ARG A 326 -12.91 -10.01 -0.54
N MET A 327 -12.30 -10.13 0.65
CA MET A 327 -11.40 -9.09 1.19
C MET A 327 -10.18 -8.88 0.30
N LEU A 328 -9.51 -9.96 -0.11
CA LEU A 328 -8.28 -9.85 -0.89
C LEU A 328 -8.55 -9.38 -2.32
N PHE A 329 -9.69 -9.74 -2.91
CA PHE A 329 -10.15 -9.18 -4.18
C PHE A 329 -10.39 -7.66 -4.09
N VAL A 330 -11.01 -7.16 -3.00
CA VAL A 330 -11.20 -5.72 -2.79
C VAL A 330 -9.86 -4.98 -2.73
N ILE A 331 -8.88 -5.49 -1.99
CA ILE A 331 -7.53 -4.88 -1.90
C ILE A 331 -6.86 -4.79 -3.27
N VAL A 332 -6.96 -5.85 -4.08
CA VAL A 332 -6.36 -5.86 -5.42
C VAL A 332 -7.06 -4.87 -6.35
N LEU A 333 -8.39 -4.80 -6.31
CA LEU A 333 -9.16 -3.83 -7.09
C LEU A 333 -8.85 -2.37 -6.66
N GLU A 334 -8.79 -2.13 -5.35
CA GLU A 334 -8.44 -0.86 -4.72
C GLU A 334 -7.05 -0.38 -5.18
N PHE A 335 -6.04 -1.25 -5.15
CA PHE A 335 -4.69 -0.93 -5.62
C PHE A 335 -4.69 -0.48 -7.09
N PHE A 336 -5.31 -1.25 -8.00
CA PHE A 336 -5.32 -0.88 -9.42
C PHE A 336 -6.15 0.38 -9.70
N ILE A 337 -7.27 0.61 -9.01
CA ILE A 337 -8.02 1.87 -9.13
C ILE A 337 -7.17 3.07 -8.71
N CYS A 338 -6.35 2.92 -7.66
CA CYS A 338 -5.50 4.01 -7.17
C CYS A 338 -4.28 4.28 -8.07
N TRP A 339 -3.63 3.23 -8.60
CA TRP A 339 -2.34 3.36 -9.31
C TRP A 339 -2.43 3.42 -10.84
N THR A 340 -3.43 2.78 -11.46
CA THR A 340 -3.57 2.76 -12.94
C THR A 340 -3.65 4.17 -13.55
N PRO A 341 -4.39 5.14 -12.96
CA PRO A 341 -4.44 6.50 -13.51
C PRO A 341 -3.08 7.20 -13.53
N LEU A 342 -2.20 6.90 -12.56
CA LEU A 342 -0.86 7.47 -12.49
C LEU A 342 0.08 6.85 -13.53
N TYR A 343 0.07 5.53 -13.70
CA TYR A 343 0.81 4.84 -14.76
C TYR A 343 0.37 5.33 -16.16
N ALA A 344 -0.94 5.36 -16.42
CA ALA A 344 -1.49 5.88 -17.67
C ALA A 344 -1.12 7.35 -17.93
N LEU A 345 -0.99 8.17 -16.88
CA LEU A 345 -0.57 9.56 -16.98
C LEU A 345 0.90 9.69 -17.41
N TYR A 346 1.81 8.94 -16.78
CA TYR A 346 3.23 8.93 -17.16
C TYR A 346 3.42 8.46 -18.61
N THR A 347 2.76 7.37 -18.99
CA THR A 347 2.80 6.85 -20.36
C THR A 347 2.20 7.82 -21.38
N TRP A 348 1.12 8.53 -21.06
CA TRP A 348 0.59 9.59 -21.93
C TRP A 348 1.59 10.74 -22.10
N VAL A 349 2.21 11.21 -21.00
CA VAL A 349 3.22 12.28 -21.04
C VAL A 349 4.44 11.86 -21.87
N ASP A 350 4.91 10.62 -21.77
CA ASP A 350 6.12 10.17 -22.49
C ASP A 350 5.92 9.97 -24.00
N PHE A 351 4.70 9.60 -24.41
CA PHE A 351 4.37 9.37 -25.81
C PHE A 351 3.84 10.63 -26.52
N ASP A 352 3.05 11.48 -25.85
CA ASP A 352 2.48 12.70 -26.42
C ASP A 352 2.55 13.91 -25.45
N LYS A 353 3.78 14.43 -25.27
CA LYS A 353 4.08 15.66 -24.52
C LYS A 353 3.32 16.89 -25.03
N ALA A 354 2.86 16.91 -26.28
CA ALA A 354 2.19 18.07 -26.86
C ALA A 354 0.71 18.11 -26.45
N SER A 355 0.00 16.99 -26.61
CA SER A 355 -1.38 16.84 -26.14
C SER A 355 -1.46 16.90 -24.61
N ALA A 356 -0.55 16.22 -23.90
CA ALA A 356 -0.50 16.27 -22.44
C ALA A 356 -0.41 17.72 -21.94
N ARG A 357 0.56 18.53 -22.40
CA ARG A 357 0.67 19.96 -22.00
C ARG A 357 -0.53 20.84 -22.36
N LYS A 358 -1.41 20.41 -23.28
CA LYS A 358 -2.63 21.12 -23.65
C LYS A 358 -3.83 20.77 -22.77
N HIS A 359 -3.90 19.52 -22.30
CA HIS A 359 -5.08 18.96 -21.63
C HIS A 359 -4.88 18.68 -20.13
N LEU A 360 -3.63 18.56 -19.68
CA LEU A 360 -3.27 18.23 -18.31
C LEU A 360 -3.02 19.49 -17.50
N THR A 361 -3.88 19.74 -16.50
CA THR A 361 -3.72 20.86 -15.55
C THR A 361 -2.94 20.42 -14.31
N ALA A 362 -2.40 21.37 -13.56
CA ALA A 362 -1.76 21.14 -12.26
C ALA A 362 -2.70 20.42 -11.27
N VAL A 363 -4.00 20.78 -11.29
CA VAL A 363 -5.07 20.07 -10.55
C VAL A 363 -5.12 18.59 -10.94
N CYS A 364 -5.23 18.28 -12.23
CA CYS A 364 -5.34 16.89 -12.69
C CYS A 364 -4.12 16.05 -12.29
N TRP A 365 -2.90 16.58 -12.44
CA TRP A 365 -1.68 15.92 -11.98
C TRP A 365 -1.72 15.65 -10.46
N SER A 366 -2.03 16.68 -9.68
CA SER A 366 -2.06 16.60 -8.22
C SER A 366 -3.14 15.64 -7.69
N LEU A 367 -4.32 15.58 -8.33
CA LEU A 367 -5.39 14.65 -7.97
C LEU A 367 -5.05 13.20 -8.33
N ILE A 368 -4.41 12.95 -9.47
CA ILE A 368 -3.95 11.60 -9.86
C ILE A 368 -2.84 11.12 -8.92
N GLN A 369 -1.90 12.00 -8.56
CA GLN A 369 -0.88 11.71 -7.56
C GLN A 369 -1.49 11.42 -6.18
N LEU A 370 -2.46 12.23 -5.74
CA LEU A 370 -3.19 12.04 -4.49
C LEU A 370 -3.92 10.69 -4.47
N LEU A 371 -4.58 10.32 -5.57
CA LEU A 371 -5.30 9.05 -5.71
C LEU A 371 -4.37 7.83 -5.54
N SER A 372 -3.13 7.89 -6.04
CA SER A 372 -2.15 6.82 -5.79
C SER A 372 -1.83 6.65 -4.28
N TYR A 373 -1.76 7.75 -3.53
CA TYR A 373 -1.49 7.73 -2.09
C TYR A 373 -2.67 7.24 -1.25
N VAL A 374 -3.91 7.31 -1.75
CA VAL A 374 -5.11 6.75 -1.08
C VAL A 374 -4.97 5.24 -0.84
N SER A 375 -4.30 4.49 -1.73
CA SER A 375 -4.13 3.04 -1.53
C SER A 375 -3.47 2.68 -0.20
N ALA A 376 -2.52 3.51 0.26
CA ALA A 376 -1.79 3.25 1.49
C ALA A 376 -2.69 3.35 2.74
N CYS A 377 -3.71 4.22 2.73
CA CYS A 377 -4.63 4.37 3.86
C CYS A 377 -5.85 3.45 3.79
N CYS A 378 -6.28 3.05 2.58
CA CYS A 378 -7.41 2.15 2.40
C CYS A 378 -7.09 0.69 2.75
N ASN A 379 -5.85 0.23 2.55
CA ASN A 379 -5.36 -1.11 2.97
C ASN A 379 -5.77 -1.47 4.43
N PRO A 380 -5.39 -0.69 5.47
CA PRO A 380 -5.87 -0.87 6.85
C PRO A 380 -7.40 -0.89 7.04
N ILE A 381 -8.12 -0.02 6.33
CA ILE A 381 -9.59 0.11 6.43
C ILE A 381 -10.24 -1.19 5.92
N THR A 382 -9.76 -1.70 4.78
CA THR A 382 -10.21 -2.96 4.19
C THR A 382 -9.96 -4.16 5.13
N TYR A 383 -8.81 -4.22 5.82
CA TYR A 383 -8.59 -5.24 6.87
C TYR A 383 -9.59 -5.11 8.04
N CYS A 384 -9.83 -3.90 8.53
CA CYS A 384 -10.69 -3.65 9.69
C CYS A 384 -12.16 -3.98 9.43
N PHE A 385 -12.68 -3.61 8.26
CA PHE A 385 -14.06 -3.89 7.88
C PHE A 385 -14.26 -5.38 7.56
N MET A 386 -13.33 -5.97 6.80
CA MET A 386 -13.55 -7.28 6.20
C MET A 386 -12.98 -8.45 7.02
N ASN A 387 -12.12 -8.25 8.02
CA ASN A 387 -11.63 -9.32 8.88
C ASN A 387 -12.04 -9.15 10.37
N LYS A 388 -13.01 -9.96 10.83
CA LYS A 388 -13.51 -9.97 12.22
C LYS A 388 -12.40 -10.13 13.28
N LYS A 389 -11.33 -10.88 12.98
CA LYS A 389 -10.20 -11.08 13.93
C LYS A 389 -9.31 -9.85 14.04
N PHE A 390 -9.07 -9.16 12.91
CA PHE A 390 -8.37 -7.86 12.92
C PHE A 390 -9.21 -6.83 13.65
N ARG A 391 -10.50 -6.66 13.30
CA ARG A 391 -11.42 -5.72 13.98
C ARG A 391 -11.40 -5.87 15.50
N HIS A 392 -11.49 -7.11 16.00
CA HIS A 392 -11.47 -7.37 17.44
C HIS A 392 -10.09 -7.09 18.06
N SER A 393 -8.99 -7.35 17.35
CA SER A 393 -7.63 -7.07 17.82
C SER A 393 -7.31 -5.57 17.81
N PHE A 394 -7.78 -4.82 16.82
CA PHE A 394 -7.69 -3.36 16.75
C PHE A 394 -8.47 -2.72 17.90
N LEU A 395 -9.73 -3.11 18.09
CA LEU A 395 -10.54 -2.66 19.24
C LEU A 395 -9.92 -3.06 20.58
N ALA A 396 -9.24 -4.21 20.65
CA ALA A 396 -8.48 -4.62 21.84
C ALA A 396 -7.23 -3.75 22.05
N ALA A 397 -6.54 -3.29 21.00
CA ALA A 397 -5.42 -2.36 21.11
C ALA A 397 -5.89 -1.02 21.70
N PHE A 398 -6.98 -0.45 21.19
CA PHE A 398 -7.60 0.75 21.79
C PHE A 398 -8.08 0.52 23.24
N ARG A 399 -8.57 -0.68 23.58
CA ARG A 399 -8.91 -1.04 24.97
C ARG A 399 -7.69 -1.27 25.87
N CYS A 400 -6.54 -1.67 25.34
CA CYS A 400 -5.28 -1.81 26.09
C CYS A 400 -4.60 -0.46 26.39
N ILE A 401 -5.05 0.64 25.77
CA ILE A 401 -4.69 2.02 26.19
C ILE A 401 -5.43 2.38 27.50
N ARG A 402 -6.52 1.70 27.85
CA ARG A 402 -7.05 1.70 29.22
C ARG A 402 -6.23 0.71 30.06
N PRO A 403 -5.72 1.09 31.24
CA PRO A 403 -4.96 0.18 32.09
C PRO A 403 -5.84 -1.01 32.50
N LYS A 404 -5.33 -2.23 32.27
CA LYS A 404 -6.00 -3.45 32.72
C LYS A 404 -6.03 -3.47 34.25
N LEU A 405 -7.23 -3.46 34.81
CA LEU A 405 -7.45 -3.81 36.21
C LEU A 405 -6.88 -5.23 36.46
N PRO A 406 -6.08 -5.46 37.51
CA PRO A 406 -5.63 -6.81 37.83
C PRO A 406 -6.84 -7.70 38.18
N PRO A 407 -6.81 -9.01 37.86
CA PRO A 407 -7.91 -9.91 38.20
C PRO A 407 -8.05 -9.99 39.73
N GLN A 408 -9.26 -9.68 40.24
CA GLN A 408 -9.63 -9.96 41.63
C GLN A 408 -9.63 -11.48 41.84
N MET A 409 -8.57 -12.00 42.45
CA MET A 409 -8.49 -13.40 42.86
C MET A 409 -9.48 -13.64 44.00
N LYS A 410 -10.65 -14.24 43.68
CA LYS A 410 -11.61 -14.68 44.69
C LYS A 410 -10.96 -15.71 45.61
N ARG A 411 -10.46 -15.25 46.75
CA ARG A 411 -9.97 -16.11 47.83
C ARG A 411 -11.18 -16.74 48.50
N GLY A 412 -11.49 -17.98 48.12
CA GLY A 412 -12.39 -18.82 48.89
C GLY A 412 -11.88 -18.89 50.32
N ARG A 413 -12.79 -18.69 51.27
CA ARG A 413 -12.58 -18.94 52.69
C ARG A 413 -13.45 -20.15 52.99
N ASP A 414 -12.84 -21.22 53.50
CA ASP A 414 -13.35 -22.06 54.58
C ASP A 414 -12.25 -23.06 55.01
N SER A 415 -12.38 -23.48 56.25
CA SER A 415 -11.57 -24.35 57.13
C SER A 415 -11.02 -25.66 56.50
N ASP A 416 -10.04 -26.37 57.07
CA ASP A 416 -9.47 -26.33 58.43
C ASP A 416 -8.07 -27.02 58.54
N PHE A 417 -7.42 -26.87 59.71
CA PHE A 417 -6.34 -27.72 60.31
C PHE A 417 -4.98 -27.97 59.60
N GLY A 418 -3.85 -27.95 60.36
CA GLY A 418 -2.75 -28.91 60.09
C GLY A 418 -1.24 -28.58 60.15
N SER A 419 -0.73 -27.67 61.00
CA SER A 419 0.71 -27.62 61.45
C SER A 419 1.85 -27.23 60.45
N PRO A 420 3.06 -26.87 60.94
CA PRO A 420 4.04 -26.05 60.20
C PRO A 420 5.41 -26.70 59.90
N ALA A 421 6.13 -26.19 58.90
CA ALA A 421 7.58 -26.38 58.73
C ALA A 421 8.26 -25.31 57.83
N THR A 422 9.18 -24.54 58.44
CA THR A 422 10.52 -24.14 57.94
C THR A 422 10.70 -23.33 56.62
N GLU A 423 11.07 -22.05 56.79
CA GLU A 423 12.20 -21.26 56.18
C GLU A 423 12.52 -21.41 54.67
N CYS A 424 12.86 -20.36 53.89
CA CYS A 424 13.79 -19.28 54.24
C CYS A 424 13.70 -18.03 53.31
N LEU A 425 13.95 -16.87 53.91
CA LEU A 425 14.31 -15.55 53.35
C LEU A 425 15.40 -15.64 52.23
N THR A 426 15.41 -14.88 51.12
CA THR A 426 15.86 -13.47 50.93
C THR A 426 16.07 -13.22 49.40
N ILE A 427 16.22 -12.02 48.79
CA ILE A 427 15.80 -10.62 49.05
C ILE A 427 16.12 -9.75 47.78
N LEU A 428 15.41 -8.63 47.54
CA LEU A 428 15.73 -7.50 46.59
C LEU A 428 15.74 -7.83 45.06
N THR A 429 15.46 -6.93 44.10
CA THR A 429 14.90 -5.55 44.00
C THR A 429 14.39 -5.39 42.55
N GLY A 430 13.56 -4.43 42.15
CA GLY A 430 12.88 -3.34 42.85
C GLY A 430 12.05 -2.54 41.83
N SER A 431 10.91 -2.01 42.25
CA SER A 431 10.07 -1.09 41.46
C SER A 431 9.89 0.21 42.24
N PRO A 432 9.61 1.32 41.53
CA PRO A 432 8.80 2.37 42.17
C PRO A 432 7.58 2.82 41.33
N PHE A 433 6.42 2.73 41.98
CA PHE A 433 5.28 3.66 41.93
C PHE A 433 4.57 4.04 40.62
N ARG A 434 3.26 3.71 40.61
CA ARG A 434 2.19 4.65 40.24
C ARG A 434 1.13 4.69 41.33
N HIS A 435 0.67 5.88 41.68
CA HIS A 435 -0.56 6.13 42.44
C HIS A 435 -1.43 7.06 41.58
N CYS A 436 -2.73 6.76 41.44
CA CYS A 436 -3.78 7.75 41.20
C CYS A 436 -5.17 7.09 41.34
N THR A 437 -6.10 7.84 41.94
CA THR A 437 -7.41 7.40 42.39
C THR A 437 -8.41 7.25 41.23
N ALA A 438 -9.35 6.32 41.33
CA ALA A 438 -10.41 6.12 40.34
C ALA A 438 -11.70 6.87 40.71
N LEU A 439 -12.35 7.47 39.71
CA LEU A 439 -13.75 7.93 39.80
C LEU A 439 -14.60 7.06 38.86
N THR A 440 -15.61 6.38 39.41
CA THR A 440 -16.43 5.42 38.66
C THR A 440 -17.72 6.08 38.20
N LEU A 441 -17.91 6.22 36.88
CA LEU A 441 -19.22 6.50 36.27
C LEU A 441 -19.72 5.23 35.57
N THR A 442 -20.82 4.69 36.08
CA THR A 442 -21.54 3.56 35.50
C THR A 442 -22.52 4.03 34.44
N VAL A 443 -22.36 3.57 33.21
CA VAL A 443 -23.41 3.64 32.17
C VAL A 443 -23.80 2.20 31.85
N ASN A 444 -25.07 1.87 32.05
CA ASN A 444 -25.66 0.61 31.63
C ASN A 444 -26.03 0.67 30.15
N GLU A 445 -25.66 -0.35 29.39
CA GLU A 445 -26.29 -0.67 28.10
C GLU A 445 -27.02 -2.03 28.27
N TYR A 446 -28.30 -2.04 27.91
CA TYR A 446 -29.12 -3.25 27.74
C TYR A 446 -29.27 -3.51 26.24
N ASP A 447 -29.18 -4.80 25.86
CA ASP A 447 -29.56 -5.47 24.59
C ASP A 447 -29.15 -4.87 23.23
#